data_AF-A0A925Q293-F1
#
_entry.id   AF-A0A925Q293-F1
#
_cell.length_a   1.000
_cell.length_b   1.000
_cell.length_c   1.000
_cell.angle_alpha   90.00
_cell.angle_beta   90.00
_cell.angle_gamma   90.00
#
_symmetry.space_group_name_H-M   'P 1'
#
loop_
_entity.id
_entity.type
_entity.pdbx_description
1 polymer ?
#
loop_
_entity_poly.entity_id
_entity_poly.type
_entity_poly.pdbx_seq_one_letter_code
_entity_poly.pdbx_strand_id
1 'polypeptide(L)'
;MFKSVFLATLCCLSGPALADSPAPADCGAVPALKSKSRPTFESNVLMTSLLFLQGQGEAEFTPKYSKPASECVLDRFDVAGLPVVAIYSPFERGEGTLHYRFVAGSETGAREVLVIYDGVTAAMAKKGEVFKVVEDRAGKISYYGLFRDQPTYATLKPLITGILDGSAMPLATVRWPKGEKEPVIDAYDTKRLK
;
A
#
# COMPACT_ATOMS: atom_id res chain seq x y z
N MET A 1 15.06 -7.08 71.80
CA MET A 1 16.03 -6.85 70.70
C MET A 1 15.96 -8.02 69.73
N PHE A 2 15.25 -7.91 68.62
CA PHE A 2 15.40 -8.75 67.43
C PHE A 2 15.09 -7.89 66.21
N LYS A 3 16.09 -7.71 65.34
CA LYS A 3 16.01 -6.93 64.09
C LYS A 3 15.43 -7.82 62.99
N SER A 4 14.28 -7.45 62.43
CA SER A 4 13.83 -7.97 61.13
C SER A 4 14.38 -7.11 60.01
N VAL A 5 15.17 -7.73 59.14
CA VAL A 5 15.63 -7.17 57.87
C VAL A 5 14.62 -7.61 56.82
N PHE A 6 13.86 -6.67 56.25
CA PHE A 6 13.08 -6.92 55.03
C PHE A 6 13.95 -6.55 53.83
N LEU A 7 14.36 -7.58 53.09
CA LEU A 7 15.04 -7.45 51.80
C LEU A 7 13.98 -7.03 50.77
N ALA A 8 14.04 -5.79 50.29
CA ALA A 8 13.24 -5.33 49.17
C ALA A 8 13.89 -5.80 47.87
N THR A 9 13.39 -6.91 47.32
CA THR A 9 13.74 -7.35 45.97
C THR A 9 13.07 -6.42 44.96
N LEU A 10 13.86 -5.50 44.41
CA LEU A 10 13.48 -4.62 43.31
C LEU A 10 13.35 -5.48 42.03
N CYS A 11 12.12 -5.78 41.63
CA CYS A 11 11.85 -6.47 40.37
C CYS A 11 12.04 -5.46 39.22
N CYS A 12 13.18 -5.52 38.53
CA CYS A 12 13.35 -4.87 37.23
C CYS A 12 12.36 -5.51 36.24
N LEU A 13 11.25 -4.83 35.99
CA LEU A 13 10.38 -5.08 34.84
C LEU A 13 11.11 -4.63 33.58
N SER A 14 11.95 -5.50 33.04
CA SER A 14 12.44 -5.39 31.68
C SER A 14 11.29 -5.71 30.73
N GLY A 15 10.47 -4.71 30.41
CA GLY A 15 9.55 -4.82 29.28
C GLY A 15 10.34 -5.12 28.00
N PRO A 16 9.83 -5.96 27.10
CA PRO A 16 10.49 -6.17 25.82
C PRO A 16 10.48 -4.83 25.08
N ALA A 17 11.68 -4.31 24.80
CA ALA A 17 11.84 -3.24 23.84
C ALA A 17 11.20 -3.70 22.54
N LEU A 18 10.14 -3.01 22.11
CA LEU A 18 9.67 -3.06 20.73
C LEU A 18 10.90 -2.79 19.88
N ALA A 19 11.35 -3.81 19.15
CA ALA A 19 12.47 -3.67 18.25
C ALA A 19 12.06 -2.66 17.17
N ASP A 20 12.48 -1.41 17.35
CA ASP A 20 12.46 -0.37 16.34
C ASP A 20 13.27 -0.91 15.16
N SER A 21 12.57 -1.40 14.14
CA SER A 21 13.24 -1.74 12.89
C SER A 21 13.82 -0.43 12.35
N PRO A 22 15.13 -0.35 12.07
CA PRO A 22 15.72 0.88 11.59
C PRO A 22 15.00 1.33 10.31
N ALA A 23 14.74 2.63 10.20
CA ALA A 23 14.13 3.22 9.01
C ALA A 23 14.89 2.78 7.74
N PRO A 24 14.22 2.55 6.61
CA PRO A 24 14.88 2.10 5.39
C PRO A 24 15.99 3.08 5.00
N ALA A 25 17.17 2.55 4.67
CA ALA A 25 18.27 3.35 4.14
C ALA A 25 17.90 3.92 2.76
N ASP A 26 18.58 4.99 2.33
CA ASP A 26 18.43 5.51 0.98
C ASP A 26 18.89 4.47 -0.06
N CYS A 27 18.22 4.42 -1.21
CA CYS A 27 18.55 3.48 -2.28
C CYS A 27 19.93 3.79 -2.89
N GLY A 28 20.86 2.83 -2.89
CA GLY A 28 22.15 2.99 -3.56
C GLY A 28 22.05 3.01 -5.09
N ALA A 29 21.17 2.17 -5.66
CA ALA A 29 20.77 2.20 -7.07
C ALA A 29 19.41 1.49 -7.22
N VAL A 30 18.46 2.11 -7.93
CA VAL A 30 17.22 1.44 -8.35
C VAL A 30 17.43 0.92 -9.78
N PRO A 31 17.05 -0.34 -10.07
CA PRO A 31 17.15 -0.88 -11.41
C PRO A 31 16.49 0.06 -12.44
N ALA A 32 17.22 0.37 -13.51
CA ALA A 32 16.67 1.15 -14.62
C ALA A 32 15.59 0.32 -15.32
N LEU A 33 14.33 0.52 -14.92
CA LEU A 33 13.19 -0.10 -15.57
C LEU A 33 13.03 0.52 -16.95
N LYS A 34 13.24 -0.29 -17.99
CA LYS A 34 13.08 0.11 -19.41
C LYS A 34 11.61 0.20 -19.84
N SER A 35 10.68 -0.04 -18.93
CA SER A 35 9.26 -0.10 -19.23
C SER A 35 8.71 1.29 -19.53
N LYS A 36 7.93 1.40 -20.62
CA LYS A 36 7.07 2.56 -20.92
C LYS A 36 5.70 2.38 -20.24
N SER A 37 5.68 1.87 -19.02
CA SER A 37 4.45 1.54 -18.30
C SER A 37 3.52 2.73 -18.30
N ARG A 38 2.26 2.50 -18.66
CA ARG A 38 1.20 3.50 -18.62
C ARG A 38 0.06 2.96 -17.78
N PRO A 39 -0.62 3.82 -17.01
CA PRO A 39 -1.82 3.40 -16.34
C PRO A 39 -2.81 2.93 -17.40
N THR A 40 -3.21 1.66 -17.31
CA THR A 40 -4.25 1.07 -18.13
C THR A 40 -5.56 1.08 -17.37
N PHE A 41 -6.64 1.03 -18.13
CA PHE A 41 -7.93 0.70 -17.58
C PHE A 41 -8.45 -0.55 -18.30
N GLU A 42 -8.68 -1.62 -17.54
CA GLU A 42 -9.29 -2.86 -18.01
C GLU A 42 -10.35 -3.27 -16.98
N SER A 43 -11.63 -3.09 -17.32
CA SER A 43 -12.76 -3.32 -16.40
C SER A 43 -12.72 -4.71 -15.78
N ASN A 44 -12.44 -5.75 -16.58
CA ASN A 44 -12.32 -7.13 -16.11
C ASN A 44 -11.20 -7.32 -15.07
N VAL A 45 -10.05 -6.65 -15.27
CA VAL A 45 -8.91 -6.71 -14.34
C VAL A 45 -9.27 -6.01 -13.03
N LEU A 46 -9.88 -4.82 -13.12
CA LEU A 46 -10.34 -4.08 -11.94
C LEU A 46 -11.38 -4.89 -11.15
N MET A 47 -12.41 -5.40 -11.83
CA MET A 47 -13.47 -6.18 -11.19
C MET A 47 -12.94 -7.46 -10.55
N THR A 48 -11.96 -8.12 -11.17
CA THR A 48 -11.31 -9.29 -10.59
C THR A 48 -10.58 -8.94 -9.29
N SER A 49 -9.80 -7.86 -9.26
CA SER A 49 -9.16 -7.40 -8.02
C SER A 49 -10.18 -7.00 -6.95
N LEU A 50 -11.31 -6.40 -7.34
CA LEU A 50 -12.37 -6.01 -6.40
C LEU A 50 -13.08 -7.25 -5.80
N LEU A 51 -13.33 -8.28 -6.60
CA LEU A 51 -13.89 -9.55 -6.13
C LEU A 51 -12.95 -10.26 -5.14
N PHE A 52 -11.63 -10.20 -5.36
CA PHE A 52 -10.66 -10.74 -4.40
C PHE A 52 -10.63 -9.95 -3.09
N LEU A 53 -10.81 -8.62 -3.13
CA LEU A 53 -10.95 -7.83 -1.91
C LEU A 53 -12.26 -8.16 -1.18
N GLN A 54 -13.37 -8.31 -1.92
CA GLN A 54 -14.65 -8.73 -1.35
C GLN A 54 -14.56 -10.12 -0.70
N GLY A 55 -13.86 -11.08 -1.35
CA GLY A 55 -13.69 -12.43 -0.84
C GLY A 55 -12.89 -12.53 0.48
N GLN A 56 -12.15 -11.48 0.87
CA GLN A 56 -11.43 -11.43 2.15
C GLN A 56 -12.38 -11.22 3.34
N GLY A 57 -13.56 -10.64 3.10
CA GLY A 57 -14.51 -10.33 4.17
C GLY A 57 -14.18 -9.07 4.97
N GLU A 58 -15.13 -8.63 5.80
CA GLU A 58 -15.02 -7.44 6.66
C GLU A 58 -13.78 -7.48 7.57
N ALA A 59 -13.49 -8.65 8.15
CA ALA A 59 -12.44 -8.83 9.15
C ALA A 59 -11.03 -8.60 8.58
N GLU A 60 -10.85 -8.78 7.27
CA GLU A 60 -9.58 -8.67 6.58
C GLU A 60 -9.63 -7.59 5.48
N PHE A 61 -10.50 -6.59 5.64
CA PHE A 61 -10.72 -5.50 4.69
C PHE A 61 -9.55 -4.49 4.69
N THR A 62 -8.41 -4.92 4.14
CA THR A 62 -7.18 -4.14 3.97
C THR A 62 -6.48 -4.57 2.67
N PRO A 63 -5.69 -3.71 2.00
CA PRO A 63 -4.81 -4.18 0.93
C PRO A 63 -3.84 -5.24 1.46
N LYS A 64 -3.87 -6.45 0.89
CA LYS A 64 -2.95 -7.53 1.23
C LYS A 64 -1.75 -7.57 0.32
N TYR A 65 -0.57 -7.72 0.93
CA TYR A 65 0.70 -7.98 0.26
C TYR A 65 1.67 -8.66 1.22
N SER A 66 2.59 -9.44 0.67
CA SER A 66 3.69 -10.04 1.42
C SER A 66 4.71 -8.97 1.80
N LYS A 67 5.28 -9.10 3.00
CA LYS A 67 6.39 -8.26 3.46
C LYS A 67 7.57 -8.37 2.47
N PRO A 68 8.10 -7.25 1.94
CA PRO A 68 9.27 -7.27 1.06
C PRO A 68 10.51 -7.86 1.73
N ALA A 69 11.36 -8.54 0.95
CA ALA A 69 12.68 -8.99 1.41
C ALA A 69 13.61 -7.81 1.75
N SER A 70 13.46 -6.68 1.06
CA SER A 70 14.19 -5.44 1.30
C SER A 70 13.38 -4.22 0.85
N GLU A 71 13.68 -3.08 1.44
CA GLU A 71 13.12 -1.78 1.09
C GLU A 71 14.20 -0.69 1.21
N CYS A 72 14.09 0.36 0.40
CA CYS A 72 14.95 1.54 0.51
C CYS A 72 14.19 2.83 0.18
N VAL A 73 14.62 3.96 0.72
CA VAL A 73 14.07 5.27 0.39
C VAL A 73 14.60 5.70 -0.98
N LEU A 74 13.70 5.84 -1.94
CA LEU A 74 14.00 6.23 -3.30
C LEU A 74 14.04 7.74 -3.49
N ASP A 75 13.07 8.45 -2.89
CA ASP A 75 12.97 9.91 -3.02
C ASP A 75 12.21 10.51 -1.83
N ARG A 76 12.45 11.80 -1.57
CA ARG A 76 11.68 12.63 -0.66
C ARG A 76 11.24 13.88 -1.40
N PHE A 77 9.94 14.15 -1.39
CA PHE A 77 9.35 15.28 -2.12
C PHE A 77 8.13 15.82 -1.39
N ASP A 78 7.70 17.03 -1.74
CA ASP A 78 6.51 17.66 -1.15
C ASP A 78 5.34 17.68 -2.12
N VAL A 79 4.14 17.41 -1.61
CA VAL A 79 2.87 17.56 -2.33
C VAL A 79 1.94 18.43 -1.52
N ALA A 80 1.64 19.63 -2.00
CA ALA A 80 0.77 20.59 -1.31
C ALA A 80 1.17 20.85 0.16
N GLY A 81 2.48 20.90 0.44
CA GLY A 81 3.02 21.08 1.80
C GLY A 81 3.01 19.83 2.67
N LEU A 82 2.64 18.67 2.13
CA LEU A 82 2.78 17.38 2.78
C LEU A 82 4.11 16.74 2.35
N PRO A 83 5.03 16.47 3.29
CA PRO A 83 6.25 15.73 2.98
C PRO A 83 5.88 14.29 2.63
N VAL A 84 6.48 13.77 1.56
CA VAL A 84 6.26 12.42 1.03
C VAL A 84 7.58 11.68 0.95
N VAL A 85 7.60 10.47 1.49
CA VAL A 85 8.71 9.52 1.35
C VAL A 85 8.29 8.42 0.38
N ALA A 86 9.00 8.31 -0.74
CA ALA A 86 8.85 7.20 -1.67
C ALA A 86 9.78 6.07 -1.26
N ILE A 87 9.21 4.92 -0.94
CA ILE A 87 9.90 3.70 -0.55
C ILE A 87 9.77 2.71 -1.71
N TYR A 88 10.90 2.16 -2.13
CA TYR A 88 10.99 1.16 -3.18
C TYR A 88 11.24 -0.22 -2.58
N SER A 89 10.48 -1.20 -3.08
CA SER A 89 10.65 -2.62 -2.79
C SER A 89 10.99 -3.34 -4.10
N PRO A 90 12.13 -4.07 -4.20
CA PRO A 90 12.43 -4.85 -5.40
C PRO A 90 11.29 -5.79 -5.76
N PHE A 91 10.92 -5.82 -7.04
CA PHE A 91 9.80 -6.61 -7.50
C PHE A 91 10.08 -8.10 -7.37
N GLU A 92 9.14 -8.79 -6.72
CA GLU A 92 9.09 -10.22 -6.61
C GLU A 92 7.70 -10.70 -7.03
N ARG A 93 7.62 -11.87 -7.68
CA ARG A 93 6.32 -12.49 -7.98
C ARG A 93 5.79 -13.19 -6.73
N GLY A 94 4.50 -13.03 -6.48
CA GLY A 94 3.74 -13.67 -5.40
C GLY A 94 2.25 -13.39 -5.56
N GLU A 95 1.41 -13.81 -4.61
CA GLU A 95 -0.04 -13.56 -4.66
C GLU A 95 -0.36 -12.05 -4.59
N GLY A 96 0.33 -11.35 -3.70
CA GLY A 96 0.35 -9.89 -3.60
C GLY A 96 1.72 -9.45 -3.09
N THR A 97 2.46 -8.62 -3.83
CA THR A 97 3.77 -8.12 -3.37
C THR A 97 3.85 -6.61 -3.49
N LEU A 98 4.45 -5.96 -2.51
CA LEU A 98 4.66 -4.51 -2.53
C LEU A 98 5.81 -4.18 -3.48
N HIS A 99 5.60 -3.18 -4.33
CA HIS A 99 6.60 -2.69 -5.28
C HIS A 99 7.00 -1.24 -4.98
N TYR A 100 6.04 -0.40 -4.60
CA TYR A 100 6.30 0.91 -4.01
C TYR A 100 5.32 1.21 -2.89
N ARG A 101 5.76 2.03 -1.93
CA ARG A 101 4.94 2.66 -0.90
C ARG A 101 5.29 4.13 -0.82
N PHE A 102 4.27 4.98 -0.79
CA PHE A 102 4.41 6.42 -0.64
C PHE A 102 3.75 6.83 0.66
N VAL A 103 4.56 7.28 1.62
CA VAL A 103 4.09 7.72 2.93
C VAL A 103 4.08 9.24 2.95
N ALA A 104 2.91 9.85 3.13
CA ALA A 104 2.73 11.30 3.13
C ALA A 104 2.23 11.82 4.47
N GLY A 105 2.86 12.87 4.99
CA GLY A 105 2.54 13.46 6.31
C GLY A 105 3.34 12.85 7.47
N SER A 106 3.02 13.27 8.70
CA SER A 106 3.64 12.79 9.95
C SER A 106 2.83 11.67 10.61
N GLU A 107 3.44 10.98 11.57
CA GLU A 107 2.92 9.78 12.25
C GLU A 107 1.42 9.83 12.63
N THR A 108 0.91 10.98 13.09
CA THR A 108 -0.52 11.18 13.24
C THR A 108 -1.17 11.59 11.92
N GLY A 109 -1.86 10.65 11.27
CA GLY A 109 -2.61 10.92 10.02
C GLY A 109 -1.79 10.76 8.75
N ALA A 110 -0.68 10.01 8.79
CA ALA A 110 0.07 9.61 7.62
C ALA A 110 -0.86 8.92 6.60
N ARG A 111 -0.74 9.32 5.34
CA ARG A 111 -1.43 8.70 4.20
C ARG A 111 -0.46 7.75 3.53
N GLU A 112 -0.90 6.54 3.26
CA GLU A 112 -0.13 5.58 2.49
C GLU A 112 -0.80 5.28 1.16
N VAL A 113 -0.04 5.49 0.08
CA VAL A 113 -0.42 4.99 -1.24
C VAL A 113 0.50 3.84 -1.59
N LEU A 114 -0.09 2.68 -1.89
CA LEU A 114 0.60 1.43 -2.15
C LEU A 114 0.53 1.07 -3.62
N VAL A 115 1.63 0.58 -4.16
CA VAL A 115 1.71 -0.04 -5.49
C VAL A 115 1.99 -1.51 -5.29
N ILE A 116 0.97 -2.33 -5.55
CA ILE A 116 0.97 -3.75 -5.25
C ILE A 116 0.90 -4.53 -6.56
N TYR A 117 1.82 -5.47 -6.76
CA TYR A 117 1.65 -6.51 -7.76
C TYR A 117 0.53 -7.45 -7.31
N ASP A 118 -0.51 -7.61 -8.13
CA ASP A 118 -1.65 -8.47 -7.89
C ASP A 118 -1.48 -9.76 -8.71
N GLY A 119 -0.78 -10.74 -8.14
CA GLY A 119 -0.44 -11.98 -8.82
C GLY A 119 -1.66 -12.84 -9.13
N VAL A 120 -2.67 -12.80 -8.27
CA VAL A 120 -3.92 -13.53 -8.48
C VAL A 120 -4.68 -12.97 -9.69
N THR A 121 -4.84 -11.65 -9.76
CA THR A 121 -5.45 -10.98 -10.91
C THR A 121 -4.60 -11.15 -12.17
N ALA A 122 -3.27 -11.08 -12.07
CA ALA A 122 -2.37 -11.32 -13.19
C ALA A 122 -2.52 -12.73 -13.79
N ALA A 123 -2.66 -13.76 -12.94
CA ALA A 123 -2.91 -15.13 -13.38
C ALA A 123 -4.25 -15.26 -14.13
N MET A 124 -5.29 -14.56 -13.67
CA MET A 124 -6.61 -14.54 -14.31
C MET A 124 -6.64 -13.74 -15.62
N ALA A 125 -5.83 -12.69 -15.72
CA ALA A 125 -5.78 -11.80 -16.88
C ALA A 125 -5.06 -12.39 -18.12
N LYS A 126 -4.66 -13.68 -18.07
CA LYS A 126 -4.04 -14.51 -19.14
C LYS A 126 -2.69 -14.03 -19.70
N LYS A 127 -2.36 -12.75 -19.60
CA LYS A 127 -1.10 -12.16 -20.07
C LYS A 127 -0.69 -11.00 -19.18
N GLY A 128 0.61 -10.73 -19.11
CA GLY A 128 1.15 -9.54 -18.46
C GLY A 128 1.16 -9.62 -16.95
N GLU A 129 1.73 -8.60 -16.33
CA GLU A 129 1.65 -8.40 -14.89
C GLU A 129 0.41 -7.56 -14.58
N VAL A 130 0.04 -7.45 -13.31
CA VAL A 130 -0.99 -6.51 -12.87
C VAL A 130 -0.44 -5.82 -11.65
N PHE A 131 -0.25 -4.50 -11.72
CA PHE A 131 0.03 -3.68 -10.55
C PHE A 131 -1.15 -2.76 -10.31
N LYS A 132 -1.58 -2.63 -9.06
CA LYS A 132 -2.63 -1.72 -8.63
C LYS A 132 -2.06 -0.63 -7.73
N VAL A 133 -2.58 0.59 -7.90
CA VAL A 133 -2.29 1.72 -7.02
C VAL A 133 -3.49 1.93 -6.12
N VAL A 134 -3.30 1.77 -4.82
CA VAL A 134 -4.37 1.81 -3.82
C VAL A 134 -4.01 2.72 -2.65
N GLU A 135 -5.01 3.40 -2.09
CA GLU A 135 -4.92 4.09 -0.81
C GLU A 135 -5.92 3.42 0.15
N ASP A 136 -5.46 3.04 1.34
CA ASP A 136 -6.36 2.68 2.45
C ASP A 136 -6.45 3.88 3.40
N ARG A 137 -7.65 4.44 3.52
CA ARG A 137 -7.88 5.62 4.35
C ARG A 137 -9.30 5.69 4.85
N ALA A 138 -9.44 5.94 6.16
CA ALA A 138 -10.73 6.18 6.81
C ALA A 138 -11.76 5.06 6.55
N GLY A 139 -11.32 3.80 6.59
CA GLY A 139 -12.16 2.62 6.36
C GLY A 139 -12.59 2.43 4.90
N LYS A 140 -11.82 3.00 3.96
CA LYS A 140 -12.05 2.90 2.52
C LYS A 140 -10.77 2.50 1.80
N ILE A 141 -10.92 1.59 0.83
CA ILE A 141 -9.84 1.24 -0.09
C ILE A 141 -10.17 1.84 -1.45
N SER A 142 -9.39 2.83 -1.88
CA SER A 142 -9.56 3.53 -3.15
C SER A 142 -8.52 3.05 -4.16
N TYR A 143 -8.98 2.65 -5.35
CA TYR A 143 -8.16 2.19 -6.46
C TYR A 143 -7.96 3.34 -7.45
N TYR A 144 -6.71 3.69 -7.76
CA TYR A 144 -6.39 4.85 -8.60
C TYR A 144 -5.79 4.51 -9.97
N GLY A 145 -5.18 3.34 -10.10
CA GLY A 145 -4.55 2.95 -11.36
C GLY A 145 -4.26 1.46 -11.42
N LEU A 146 -4.24 0.94 -12.64
CA LEU A 146 -3.79 -0.41 -12.97
C LEU A 146 -2.66 -0.32 -13.99
N PHE A 147 -1.71 -1.24 -13.95
CA PHE A 147 -0.60 -1.34 -14.91
C PHE A 147 -0.40 -2.79 -15.33
N ARG A 148 -0.02 -3.02 -16.60
CA ARG A 148 0.16 -4.38 -17.16
C ARG A 148 1.60 -4.86 -17.21
N ASP A 149 2.48 -4.04 -16.69
CA ASP A 149 3.90 -4.21 -16.54
C ASP A 149 4.36 -3.42 -15.32
N GLN A 150 5.56 -3.71 -14.83
CA GLN A 150 6.14 -3.05 -13.68
C GLN A 150 6.21 -1.52 -13.87
N PRO A 151 5.44 -0.73 -13.08
CA PRO A 151 5.46 0.72 -13.21
C PRO A 151 6.80 1.29 -12.71
N THR A 152 7.23 2.37 -13.33
CA THR A 152 8.45 3.11 -12.93
C THR A 152 8.09 4.22 -11.95
N TYR A 153 9.05 4.64 -11.13
CA TYR A 153 8.88 5.81 -10.27
C TYR A 153 8.46 7.07 -11.06
N ALA A 154 9.06 7.31 -12.23
CA ALA A 154 8.71 8.43 -13.08
C ALA A 154 7.24 8.39 -13.58
N THR A 155 6.72 7.19 -13.84
CA THR A 155 5.30 6.99 -14.19
C THR A 155 4.39 7.21 -12.98
N LEU A 156 4.80 6.75 -11.80
CA LEU A 156 3.99 6.80 -10.59
C LEU A 156 3.92 8.20 -9.99
N LYS A 157 5.03 8.94 -9.95
CA LYS A 157 5.12 10.23 -9.24
C LYS A 157 3.97 11.20 -9.60
N PRO A 158 3.62 11.45 -10.87
CA PRO A 158 2.48 12.32 -11.20
C PRO A 158 1.13 11.81 -10.68
N LEU A 159 0.88 10.49 -10.74
CA LEU A 159 -0.34 9.90 -10.21
C LEU A 159 -0.39 10.04 -8.68
N ILE A 160 0.70 9.77 -7.99
CA ILE A 160 0.79 9.90 -6.53
C ILE A 160 0.59 11.36 -6.11
N THR A 161 1.20 12.32 -6.81
CA THR A 161 0.94 13.75 -6.58
C THR A 161 -0.55 14.05 -6.67
N GLY A 162 -1.23 13.58 -7.73
CA GLY A 162 -2.67 13.78 -7.89
C GLY A 162 -3.53 13.12 -6.80
N ILE A 163 -3.13 11.94 -6.32
CA ILE A 163 -3.83 11.27 -5.21
C ILE A 163 -3.70 12.09 -3.92
N LEU A 164 -2.48 12.57 -3.65
CA LEU A 164 -2.16 13.26 -2.41
C LEU A 164 -2.70 14.69 -2.38
N ASP A 165 -2.72 15.41 -3.49
CA ASP A 165 -3.33 16.74 -3.60
C ASP A 165 -4.86 16.71 -3.80
N GLY A 166 -5.45 15.52 -4.03
CA GLY A 166 -6.88 15.32 -4.19
C GLY A 166 -7.43 15.59 -5.59
N SER A 167 -6.57 15.88 -6.58
CA SER A 167 -6.97 16.07 -7.97
C SER A 167 -7.22 14.76 -8.73
N ALA A 168 -6.66 13.64 -8.27
CA ALA A 168 -6.92 12.33 -8.84
C ALA A 168 -8.25 11.75 -8.34
N MET A 169 -9.11 11.35 -9.26
CA MET A 169 -10.33 10.61 -8.96
C MET A 169 -10.03 9.10 -8.96
N PRO A 170 -10.46 8.34 -7.93
CA PRO A 170 -10.29 6.89 -7.94
C PRO A 170 -11.15 6.25 -9.04
N LEU A 171 -10.68 5.13 -9.59
CA LEU A 171 -11.45 4.26 -10.48
C LEU A 171 -12.64 3.65 -9.75
N ALA A 172 -12.39 3.18 -8.52
CA ALA A 172 -13.38 2.64 -7.61
C ALA A 172 -12.95 2.89 -6.16
N THR A 173 -13.92 3.00 -5.27
CA THR A 173 -13.70 2.97 -3.83
C THR A 173 -14.55 1.87 -3.22
N VAL A 174 -13.94 1.10 -2.33
CA VAL A 174 -14.62 0.05 -1.58
C VAL A 174 -14.70 0.48 -0.13
N ARG A 175 -15.85 0.25 0.50
CA ARG A 175 -16.03 0.41 1.94
C ARG A 175 -16.83 -0.77 2.47
N TRP A 176 -16.50 -1.24 3.66
CA TRP A 176 -17.28 -2.29 4.30
C TRP A 176 -18.07 -1.70 5.48
N PRO A 177 -19.39 -1.48 5.35
CA PRO A 177 -20.18 -1.01 6.47
C PRO A 177 -20.26 -2.09 7.54
N LYS A 178 -20.18 -1.69 8.80
CA LYS A 178 -20.05 -2.62 9.93
C LYS A 178 -21.19 -3.63 9.96
N GLY A 179 -20.86 -4.92 9.94
CA GLY A 179 -21.83 -6.03 10.03
C GLY A 179 -22.55 -6.36 8.72
N GLU A 180 -22.19 -5.72 7.61
CA GLU A 180 -22.73 -6.07 6.29
C GLU A 180 -22.07 -7.33 5.73
N LYS A 181 -22.82 -8.08 4.92
CA LYS A 181 -22.30 -9.30 4.26
C LYS A 181 -21.45 -9.00 3.04
N GLU A 182 -21.63 -7.83 2.44
CA GLU A 182 -20.96 -7.42 1.21
C GLU A 182 -20.47 -5.96 1.36
N PRO A 183 -19.34 -5.62 0.73
CA PRO A 183 -18.87 -4.25 0.70
C PRO A 183 -19.73 -3.40 -0.24
N VAL A 184 -19.73 -2.10 0.00
CA VAL A 184 -20.23 -1.13 -0.98
C VAL A 184 -19.08 -0.73 -1.90
N ILE A 185 -19.29 -0.88 -3.20
CA ILE A 185 -18.34 -0.51 -4.25
C ILE A 185 -18.89 0.70 -5.00
N ASP A 186 -18.25 1.85 -4.82
CA ASP A 186 -18.57 3.09 -5.52
C ASP A 186 -17.60 3.25 -6.70
N ALA A 187 -18.10 3.18 -7.93
CA ALA A 187 -17.30 3.25 -9.15
C ALA A 187 -17.46 4.61 -9.84
N TYR A 188 -16.36 5.36 -10.01
CA TYR A 188 -16.45 6.79 -10.39
C TYR A 188 -16.12 7.05 -11.85
N ASP A 189 -15.31 6.22 -12.50
CA ASP A 189 -14.98 6.38 -13.92
C ASP A 189 -15.73 5.35 -14.79
N THR A 190 -17.05 5.53 -14.86
CA THR A 190 -17.94 4.64 -15.63
C THR A 190 -17.66 4.65 -17.13
N LYS A 191 -17.01 5.69 -17.66
CA LYS A 191 -16.59 5.76 -19.06
C LYS A 191 -15.38 4.89 -19.32
N ARG A 192 -14.45 4.80 -18.36
CA ARG A 192 -13.36 3.84 -18.42
C ARG A 192 -13.87 2.42 -18.17
N LEU A 193 -14.82 2.20 -17.25
CA LEU A 193 -15.41 0.88 -16.93
C LEU A 193 -16.17 0.14 -18.05
N LYS A 194 -16.42 0.77 -19.20
CA LYS A 194 -17.18 0.18 -20.32
C LYS A 194 -16.30 -0.52 -21.34
#